data_AF-A0A2T2Q440-F1
#
_entry.id   AF-A0A2T2Q440-F1
#
_cell.length_a   1.000
_cell.length_b   1.000
_cell.length_c   1.000
_cell.angle_alpha   90.00
_cell.angle_beta   90.00
_cell.angle_gamma   90.00
#
_symmetry.space_group_name_H-M   'P 1'
#
loop_
_entity.id
_entity.type
_entity.pdbx_description
1 polymer ?
#
loop_
_entity_poly.entity_id
_entity_poly.type
_entity_poly.pdbx_seq_one_letter_code
_entity_poly.pdbx_strand_id
1 'polypeptide(L)'
;MNLVVVSNRVARGKPNEPMTGGLAAALLPVVEHSGAIWVGSSGRVRDGHQKEPFAEVEALGSGAIATLDLPAAHYGGYYEGFANSALWPALHSRSDLIRVSRDDYVSYREVNAFMARALMRFRKDKTAFWVQDYHFLALGAELRDLGVDDPIGFFLHTPWPVAAVMQGVPNHRELVTAMLAYDLLGFQTAEDCQNFLGYVASELGLAVEDGVAISQTGRTRCEVFPIGIDAEKFAQYAAKSVSHPDVSRLRRSLNGERLAIGVDRLDYSKGLVNRISAFDRLWTEQPQLLRSISLLQIANPSRGAIEAYGNLQNDVARLVSDVNGRHGEVDWTPIRYLNKGFSQAVLAGLYRTAQIGVVTPLHDGMNLVAKEYVAAQNPADPGVLVLSKFAGAANELDAALLVNPHDIDGMARAIAIAAAMPLTERKMRWDAMMKKLRGHTIQQWSTDFVAELEKCRTEKAAVAPLATQPPQALRWLKSAISGVRLI
;
A
#
# COMPACT_ATOMS: atom_id res chain seq x y z
N MET A 1 12.66 -23.78 -1.26
CA MET A 1 11.20 -23.88 -1.00
C MET A 1 10.47 -23.47 -2.27
N ASN A 2 9.33 -24.07 -2.61
CA ASN A 2 8.53 -23.61 -3.76
C ASN A 2 7.64 -22.44 -3.29
N LEU A 3 7.86 -21.22 -3.77
CA LEU A 3 7.14 -20.05 -3.29
C LEU A 3 5.98 -19.70 -4.21
N VAL A 4 4.78 -19.55 -3.65
CA VAL A 4 3.58 -19.05 -4.33
C VAL A 4 3.21 -17.70 -3.72
N VAL A 5 3.43 -16.62 -4.47
CA VAL A 5 3.08 -15.27 -4.04
C VAL A 5 1.67 -14.94 -4.50
N VAL A 6 0.86 -14.33 -3.63
CA VAL A 6 -0.56 -14.05 -3.93
C VAL A 6 -0.87 -12.59 -3.66
N SER A 7 -1.40 -11.87 -4.65
CA SER A 7 -1.86 -10.47 -4.48
C SER A 7 -3.14 -10.21 -5.25
N ASN A 8 -3.89 -9.16 -4.86
CA ASN A 8 -5.20 -8.87 -5.48
C ASN A 8 -5.07 -8.66 -6.99
N ARG A 9 -4.02 -7.97 -7.42
CA ARG A 9 -3.68 -7.80 -8.84
C ARG A 9 -2.25 -8.23 -9.09
N VAL A 10 -2.01 -8.79 -10.27
CA VAL A 10 -0.68 -8.88 -10.85
C VAL A 10 -0.47 -7.64 -11.72
N ALA A 11 0.60 -6.89 -11.48
CA ALA A 11 1.00 -5.83 -12.40
C ALA A 11 2.18 -6.30 -13.25
N ARG A 12 2.01 -6.23 -14.56
CA ARG A 12 3.10 -6.42 -15.52
C ARG A 12 3.87 -5.11 -15.65
N GLY A 13 5.19 -5.19 -15.68
CA GLY A 13 6.01 -4.09 -16.19
C GLY A 13 5.73 -3.90 -17.67
N LYS A 14 5.74 -2.65 -18.15
CA LYS A 14 5.79 -2.41 -19.59
C LYS A 14 7.21 -2.71 -20.09
N PRO A 15 7.39 -3.28 -21.29
CA PRO A 15 8.71 -3.44 -21.88
C PRO A 15 9.47 -2.10 -21.87
N ASN A 16 10.70 -2.09 -21.35
CA ASN A 16 11.58 -0.92 -21.24
C ASN A 16 11.15 0.20 -20.26
N GLU A 17 10.14 -0.02 -19.40
CA GLU A 17 9.90 0.84 -18.24
C GLU A 17 10.39 0.10 -16.97
N PRO A 18 11.45 0.57 -16.29
CA PRO A 18 11.86 -0.03 -15.04
C PRO A 18 10.76 0.19 -14.00
N MET A 19 10.38 -0.88 -13.30
CA MET A 19 9.49 -0.81 -12.14
C MET A 19 10.34 -0.63 -10.90
N THR A 20 10.38 0.58 -10.36
CA THR A 20 11.27 0.94 -9.26
C THR A 20 10.55 1.28 -7.95
N GLY A 21 9.25 1.00 -7.87
CA GLY A 21 8.40 1.18 -6.69
C GLY A 21 7.09 0.38 -6.77
N GLY A 22 6.46 0.17 -5.60
CA GLY A 22 5.22 -0.59 -5.46
C GLY A 22 5.41 -2.10 -5.34
N LEU A 23 4.34 -2.82 -5.00
CA LEU A 23 4.37 -4.27 -4.76
C LEU A 23 4.96 -5.06 -5.94
N ALA A 24 4.66 -4.66 -7.16
CA ALA A 24 5.14 -5.36 -8.35
C ALA A 24 6.66 -5.20 -8.59
N ALA A 25 7.23 -4.03 -8.27
CA ALA A 25 8.68 -3.86 -8.31
C ALA A 25 9.41 -4.78 -7.29
N ALA A 26 8.72 -5.13 -6.21
CA ALA A 26 9.22 -6.04 -5.19
C ALA A 26 9.13 -7.51 -5.60
N LEU A 27 7.99 -7.89 -6.19
CA LEU A 27 7.68 -9.30 -6.45
C LEU A 27 8.22 -9.83 -7.78
N LEU A 28 8.31 -8.99 -8.83
CA LEU A 28 8.80 -9.43 -10.14
C LEU A 28 10.22 -10.02 -10.07
N PRO A 29 11.21 -9.39 -9.39
CA PRO A 29 12.53 -9.99 -9.26
C PRO A 29 12.50 -11.32 -8.49
N VAL A 30 11.61 -11.47 -7.50
CA VAL A 30 11.44 -12.74 -6.78
C VAL A 30 10.96 -13.83 -7.75
N VAL A 31 9.93 -13.55 -8.56
CA VAL A 31 9.43 -14.47 -9.59
C VAL A 31 10.50 -14.83 -10.62
N GLU A 32 11.18 -13.84 -11.17
CA GLU A 32 12.18 -14.01 -12.23
C GLU A 32 13.36 -14.90 -11.81
N HIS A 33 13.82 -14.79 -10.56
CA HIS A 33 15.10 -15.39 -10.12
C HIS A 33 14.95 -16.60 -9.19
N SER A 34 13.81 -16.81 -8.54
CA SER A 34 13.64 -17.87 -7.52
C SER A 34 12.79 -19.06 -7.95
N GLY A 35 12.17 -19.02 -9.13
CA GLY A 35 11.17 -20.00 -9.54
C GLY A 35 9.80 -19.83 -8.88
N ALA A 36 9.56 -18.71 -8.19
CA ALA A 36 8.27 -18.42 -7.57
C ALA A 36 7.15 -18.28 -8.60
N ILE A 37 5.92 -18.60 -8.19
CA ILE A 37 4.71 -18.36 -8.98
C ILE A 37 3.96 -17.19 -8.37
N TRP A 38 3.71 -16.14 -9.13
CA TRP A 38 2.91 -15.01 -8.68
C TRP A 38 1.48 -15.09 -9.23
N VAL A 39 0.54 -15.26 -8.31
CA VAL A 39 -0.89 -15.44 -8.57
C VAL A 39 -1.66 -14.18 -8.21
N GLY A 40 -2.59 -13.75 -9.06
CA GLY A 40 -3.50 -12.66 -8.74
C GLY A 40 -4.58 -12.44 -9.80
N SER A 41 -5.44 -11.43 -9.61
CA SER A 41 -6.48 -11.13 -10.60
C SER A 41 -5.87 -10.59 -11.90
N SER A 42 -6.45 -11.01 -13.03
CA SER A 42 -6.23 -10.42 -14.36
C SER A 42 -6.82 -9.00 -14.50
N GLY A 43 -7.67 -8.58 -13.56
CA GLY A 43 -8.50 -7.39 -13.67
C GLY A 43 -9.83 -7.59 -14.40
N ARG A 44 -10.10 -8.80 -14.91
CA ARG A 44 -11.39 -9.18 -15.49
C ARG A 44 -12.21 -10.01 -14.51
N VAL A 45 -13.50 -10.10 -14.81
CA VAL A 45 -14.46 -10.93 -14.09
C VAL A 45 -15.01 -12.03 -14.99
N ARG A 46 -15.45 -13.12 -14.38
CA ARG A 46 -16.01 -14.28 -15.07
C ARG A 46 -17.33 -14.73 -14.46
N ASP A 47 -18.14 -15.36 -15.30
CA ASP A 47 -19.38 -16.01 -14.89
C ASP A 47 -19.12 -17.43 -14.33
N GLY A 48 -20.13 -17.98 -13.66
CA GLY A 48 -20.06 -19.26 -12.97
C GLY A 48 -19.90 -20.50 -13.88
N HIS A 49 -20.00 -20.37 -15.20
CA HIS A 49 -20.03 -21.51 -16.12
C HIS A 49 -18.65 -22.06 -16.54
N GLN A 50 -17.56 -21.33 -16.31
CA GLN A 50 -16.22 -21.76 -16.72
C GLN A 50 -15.62 -22.75 -15.69
N LYS A 51 -15.03 -23.87 -16.14
CA LYS A 51 -14.40 -24.83 -15.21
C LYS A 51 -13.00 -24.39 -14.74
N GLU A 52 -12.24 -23.71 -15.60
CA GLU A 52 -10.87 -23.27 -15.30
C GLU A 52 -10.88 -21.86 -14.67
N PRO A 53 -10.37 -21.66 -13.44
CA PRO A 53 -10.26 -20.33 -12.84
C PRO A 53 -9.18 -19.46 -13.49
N PHE A 54 -8.12 -20.04 -14.04
CA PHE A 54 -7.01 -19.26 -14.61
C PHE A 54 -7.32 -18.75 -16.00
N ALA A 55 -7.15 -17.45 -16.18
CA ALA A 55 -7.19 -16.80 -17.48
C ALA A 55 -5.91 -17.05 -18.27
N GLU A 56 -4.77 -17.00 -17.59
CA GLU A 56 -3.46 -17.10 -18.22
C GLU A 56 -2.39 -17.57 -17.22
N VAL A 57 -1.45 -18.40 -17.68
CA VAL A 57 -0.24 -18.75 -16.94
C VAL A 57 0.94 -18.60 -17.88
N GLU A 58 1.82 -17.65 -17.60
CA GLU A 58 2.98 -17.30 -18.44
C GLU A 58 4.28 -17.55 -17.67
N ALA A 59 5.30 -18.07 -18.34
CA ALA A 59 6.63 -18.16 -17.78
C ALA A 59 7.26 -16.76 -17.66
N LEU A 60 7.96 -16.51 -16.56
CA LEU A 60 8.72 -15.29 -16.32
C LEU A 60 10.05 -15.64 -15.64
N GLY A 61 11.15 -15.58 -16.41
CA GLY A 61 12.46 -16.03 -15.95
C GLY A 61 12.43 -17.49 -15.53
N SER A 62 12.83 -17.76 -14.29
CA SER A 62 12.75 -19.10 -13.66
C SER A 62 11.36 -19.45 -13.12
N GLY A 63 10.47 -18.47 -12.96
CA GLY A 63 9.15 -18.61 -12.36
C GLY A 63 8.00 -18.43 -13.34
N ALA A 64 6.83 -18.08 -12.81
CA ALA A 64 5.64 -17.85 -13.62
C ALA A 64 4.71 -16.78 -13.02
N ILE A 65 3.96 -16.11 -13.89
CA ILE A 65 2.81 -15.30 -13.53
C ILE A 65 1.55 -16.10 -13.87
N ALA A 66 0.62 -16.20 -12.92
CA ALA A 66 -0.68 -16.81 -13.13
C ALA A 66 -1.78 -15.80 -12.81
N THR A 67 -2.59 -15.47 -13.81
CA THR A 67 -3.72 -14.57 -13.64
C THR A 67 -5.05 -15.31 -13.71
N LEU A 68 -5.99 -14.90 -12.88
CA LEU A 68 -7.35 -15.46 -12.84
C LEU A 68 -8.41 -14.37 -12.95
N ASP A 69 -9.53 -14.73 -13.56
CA ASP A 69 -10.70 -13.86 -13.61
C ASP A 69 -11.51 -14.09 -12.32
N LEU A 70 -11.87 -13.02 -11.61
CA LEU A 70 -12.62 -13.13 -10.35
C LEU A 70 -14.11 -13.39 -10.62
N PRO A 71 -14.84 -14.04 -9.68
CA PRO A 71 -16.27 -14.28 -9.86
C PRO A 71 -17.05 -12.95 -9.97
N ALA A 72 -17.72 -12.72 -11.10
CA ALA A 72 -18.46 -11.47 -11.36
C ALA A 72 -19.51 -11.18 -10.29
N ALA A 73 -20.21 -12.21 -9.82
CA ALA A 73 -21.23 -12.12 -8.79
C ALA A 73 -20.74 -11.56 -7.44
N HIS A 74 -19.43 -11.67 -7.15
CA HIS A 74 -18.85 -11.24 -5.88
C HIS A 74 -17.86 -10.08 -6.01
N TYR A 75 -17.42 -9.73 -7.23
CA TYR A 75 -16.38 -8.72 -7.43
C TYR A 75 -16.74 -7.36 -6.81
N GLY A 76 -17.96 -6.87 -7.05
CA GLY A 76 -18.42 -5.59 -6.51
C GLY A 76 -18.39 -5.56 -4.98
N GLY A 77 -19.04 -6.53 -4.33
CA GLY A 77 -19.09 -6.60 -2.87
C GLY A 77 -17.74 -6.90 -2.20
N TYR A 78 -16.85 -7.64 -2.88
CA TYR A 78 -15.48 -7.86 -2.41
C TYR A 78 -14.62 -6.61 -2.53
N TYR A 79 -14.46 -6.08 -3.75
CA TYR A 79 -13.46 -5.07 -4.04
C TYR A 79 -13.95 -3.67 -3.70
N GLU A 80 -15.11 -3.28 -4.21
CA GLU A 80 -15.68 -1.94 -3.98
C GLU A 80 -16.35 -1.86 -2.62
N GLY A 81 -17.06 -2.93 -2.21
CA GLY A 81 -17.67 -3.07 -0.89
C GLY A 81 -16.66 -3.27 0.23
N PHE A 82 -16.48 -4.49 0.71
CA PHE A 82 -15.78 -4.76 1.97
C PHE A 82 -14.31 -4.30 1.96
N ALA A 83 -13.55 -4.58 0.89
CA ALA A 83 -12.13 -4.22 0.85
C ALA A 83 -11.91 -2.69 0.84
N ASN A 84 -12.60 -1.94 -0.02
CA ASN A 84 -12.32 -0.51 -0.20
C ASN A 84 -13.30 0.45 0.47
N SER A 85 -14.45 -0.04 0.98
CA SER A 85 -15.44 0.75 1.73
C SER A 85 -15.60 0.34 3.20
N ALA A 86 -14.95 -0.75 3.66
CA ALA A 86 -14.83 -1.06 5.09
C ALA A 86 -13.36 -1.13 5.55
N LEU A 87 -12.58 -2.05 4.99
CA LEU A 87 -11.19 -2.28 5.42
C LEU A 87 -10.30 -1.08 5.12
N TRP A 88 -10.26 -0.58 3.88
CA TRP A 88 -9.41 0.57 3.53
C TRP A 88 -9.66 1.80 4.43
N PRO A 89 -10.91 2.27 4.65
CA PRO A 89 -11.14 3.36 5.60
C PRO A 89 -10.70 3.02 7.03
N ALA A 90 -11.02 1.84 7.56
CA ALA A 90 -10.61 1.46 8.91
C ALA A 90 -9.09 1.41 9.08
N LEU A 91 -8.39 0.78 8.14
CA LEU A 91 -6.93 0.64 8.14
C LEU A 91 -6.19 1.98 7.98
N HIS A 92 -6.89 3.04 7.58
CA HIS A 92 -6.35 4.40 7.50
C HIS A 92 -6.99 5.35 8.52
N SER A 93 -7.57 4.82 9.61
CA SER A 93 -8.19 5.59 10.69
C SER A 93 -9.32 6.54 10.25
N ARG A 94 -10.08 6.13 9.23
CA ARG A 94 -11.24 6.86 8.68
C ARG A 94 -12.54 6.08 8.90
N SER A 95 -12.85 5.79 10.17
CA SER A 95 -14.07 5.08 10.56
C SER A 95 -15.35 5.82 10.12
N ASP A 96 -15.28 7.15 9.96
CA ASP A 96 -16.35 7.99 9.42
C ASP A 96 -16.79 7.59 8.00
N LEU A 97 -15.88 7.00 7.23
CA LEU A 97 -16.09 6.59 5.84
C LEU A 97 -16.46 5.10 5.68
N ILE A 98 -16.57 4.32 6.77
CA ILE A 98 -16.97 2.91 6.67
C ILE A 98 -18.44 2.84 6.21
N ARG A 99 -18.66 2.21 5.04
CA ARG A 99 -19.97 2.01 4.41
C ARG A 99 -20.00 0.64 3.75
N VAL A 100 -20.68 -0.32 4.38
CA VAL A 100 -20.66 -1.71 3.92
C VAL A 100 -21.91 -2.46 4.37
N SER A 101 -22.31 -3.46 3.60
CA SER A 101 -23.40 -4.38 3.90
C SER A 101 -22.90 -5.76 4.35
N ARG A 102 -23.81 -6.60 4.84
CA ARG A 102 -23.49 -8.00 5.13
C ARG A 102 -23.11 -8.78 3.87
N ASP A 103 -23.75 -8.49 2.74
CA ASP A 103 -23.52 -9.18 1.47
C ASP A 103 -22.13 -8.88 0.88
N ASP A 104 -21.60 -7.69 1.18
CA ASP A 104 -20.22 -7.33 0.85
C ASP A 104 -19.23 -8.21 1.62
N TYR A 105 -19.46 -8.45 2.92
CA TYR A 105 -18.62 -9.36 3.70
C TYR A 105 -18.71 -10.81 3.19
N VAL A 106 -19.91 -11.27 2.85
CA VAL A 106 -20.10 -12.61 2.23
C VAL A 106 -19.30 -12.68 0.92
N SER A 107 -19.41 -11.68 0.06
CA SER A 107 -18.65 -11.61 -1.19
C SER A 107 -17.14 -11.59 -0.96
N TYR A 108 -16.70 -10.93 0.12
CA TYR A 108 -15.29 -10.92 0.51
C TYR A 108 -14.77 -12.31 0.89
N ARG A 109 -15.54 -13.05 1.71
CA ARG A 109 -15.22 -14.45 2.05
C ARG A 109 -15.25 -15.35 0.82
N GLU A 110 -16.25 -15.22 -0.05
CA GLU A 110 -16.34 -16.03 -1.27
C GLU A 110 -15.16 -15.82 -2.23
N VAL A 111 -14.68 -14.58 -2.39
CA VAL A 111 -13.47 -14.32 -3.21
C VAL A 111 -12.20 -14.89 -2.55
N ASN A 112 -12.07 -14.81 -1.23
CA ASN A 112 -10.95 -15.45 -0.51
C ASN A 112 -10.99 -16.99 -0.68
N ALA A 113 -12.16 -17.61 -0.51
CA ALA A 113 -12.35 -19.05 -0.69
C ALA A 113 -12.09 -19.49 -2.14
N PHE A 114 -12.54 -18.69 -3.11
CA PHE A 114 -12.25 -18.92 -4.53
C PHE A 114 -10.76 -18.87 -4.83
N MET A 115 -10.05 -17.86 -4.30
CA MET A 115 -8.61 -17.75 -4.44
C MET A 115 -7.90 -18.96 -3.82
N ALA A 116 -8.30 -19.38 -2.61
CA ALA A 116 -7.73 -20.58 -1.96
C ALA A 116 -7.86 -21.84 -2.84
N ARG A 117 -9.05 -22.08 -3.41
CA ARG A 117 -9.27 -23.20 -4.34
C ARG A 117 -8.40 -23.13 -5.59
N ALA A 118 -8.23 -21.93 -6.16
CA ALA A 118 -7.39 -21.74 -7.34
C ALA A 118 -5.90 -22.02 -7.04
N LEU A 119 -5.41 -21.60 -5.87
CA LEU A 119 -4.02 -21.78 -5.44
C LEU A 119 -3.61 -23.25 -5.28
N MET A 120 -4.56 -24.15 -5.03
CA MET A 120 -4.30 -25.60 -4.94
C MET A 120 -3.63 -26.17 -6.18
N ARG A 121 -3.82 -25.56 -7.36
CA ARG A 121 -3.14 -25.93 -8.61
C ARG A 121 -1.61 -25.87 -8.50
N PHE A 122 -1.10 -24.95 -7.68
CA PHE A 122 0.35 -24.71 -7.53
C PHE A 122 0.94 -25.35 -6.29
N ARG A 123 0.13 -26.01 -5.47
CA ARG A 123 0.61 -26.76 -4.31
C ARG A 123 1.40 -27.98 -4.78
N LYS A 124 2.66 -28.03 -4.39
CA LYS A 124 3.59 -29.15 -4.54
C LYS A 124 4.26 -29.44 -3.20
N ASP A 125 5.10 -30.47 -3.13
CA ASP A 125 5.93 -30.70 -1.94
C ASP A 125 6.76 -29.45 -1.59
N LYS A 126 6.82 -29.12 -0.31
CA LYS A 126 7.59 -27.98 0.24
C LYS A 126 7.16 -26.63 -0.36
N THR A 127 5.86 -26.44 -0.58
CA THR A 127 5.32 -25.15 -0.99
C THR A 127 5.30 -24.19 0.20
N ALA A 128 5.38 -22.89 -0.05
CA ALA A 128 4.95 -21.87 0.89
C ALA A 128 4.15 -20.81 0.16
N PHE A 129 3.14 -20.28 0.83
CA PHE A 129 2.29 -19.22 0.31
C PHE A 129 2.67 -17.90 0.96
N TRP A 130 2.90 -16.87 0.14
CA TRP A 130 3.13 -15.51 0.62
C TRP A 130 2.04 -14.59 0.11
N VAL A 131 1.07 -14.33 0.98
CA VAL A 131 -0.14 -13.55 0.69
C VAL A 131 0.11 -12.07 0.96
N GLN A 132 -0.39 -11.23 0.07
CA GLN A 132 -0.19 -9.79 0.10
C GLN A 132 -1.50 -9.05 0.31
N ASP A 133 -1.50 -8.21 1.34
CA ASP A 133 -2.39 -7.08 1.56
C ASP A 133 -3.83 -7.39 2.00
N TYR A 134 -4.52 -6.36 2.48
CA TYR A 134 -5.83 -6.41 3.16
C TYR A 134 -6.98 -7.03 2.35
N HIS A 135 -6.79 -7.22 1.06
CA HIS A 135 -7.71 -7.93 0.19
C HIS A 135 -7.86 -9.41 0.57
N PHE A 136 -6.88 -9.97 1.27
CA PHE A 136 -6.80 -11.39 1.57
C PHE A 136 -6.53 -11.70 3.05
N LEU A 137 -7.13 -10.94 3.98
CA LEU A 137 -6.98 -11.19 5.42
C LEU A 137 -7.50 -12.57 5.84
N ALA A 138 -8.50 -13.12 5.13
CA ALA A 138 -9.09 -14.42 5.44
C ALA A 138 -8.48 -15.61 4.68
N LEU A 139 -7.64 -15.35 3.65
CA LEU A 139 -7.17 -16.38 2.73
C LEU A 139 -6.38 -17.50 3.40
N GLY A 140 -5.60 -17.18 4.45
CA GLY A 140 -4.87 -18.17 5.23
C GLY A 140 -5.81 -19.22 5.83
N ALA A 141 -6.92 -18.81 6.43
CA ALA A 141 -7.92 -19.71 6.99
C ALA A 141 -8.58 -20.58 5.90
N GLU A 142 -8.91 -20.00 4.75
CA GLU A 142 -9.47 -20.74 3.61
C GLU A 142 -8.51 -21.81 3.07
N LEU A 143 -7.20 -21.53 3.08
CA LEU A 143 -6.18 -22.53 2.72
C LEU A 143 -6.09 -23.64 3.78
N ARG A 144 -6.16 -23.32 5.07
CA ARG A 144 -6.20 -24.33 6.15
C ARG A 144 -7.42 -25.25 6.02
N ASP A 145 -8.59 -24.71 5.69
CA ASP A 145 -9.81 -25.48 5.48
C ASP A 145 -9.70 -26.46 4.29
N LEU A 146 -8.81 -26.18 3.34
CA LEU A 146 -8.47 -27.09 2.23
C LEU A 146 -7.34 -28.08 2.57
N GLY A 147 -6.93 -28.18 3.84
CA GLY A 147 -5.88 -29.09 4.29
C GLY A 147 -4.47 -28.68 3.88
N VAL A 148 -4.22 -27.37 3.72
CA VAL A 148 -2.87 -26.84 3.52
C VAL A 148 -2.17 -26.75 4.86
N ASP A 149 -1.17 -27.60 5.07
CA ASP A 149 -0.27 -27.56 6.24
C ASP A 149 1.07 -26.89 5.94
N ASP A 150 1.31 -26.54 4.66
CA ASP A 150 2.46 -25.79 4.19
C ASP A 150 2.54 -24.39 4.87
N PRO A 151 3.73 -23.76 4.94
CA PRO A 151 3.85 -22.41 5.49
C PRO A 151 3.03 -21.37 4.75
N ILE A 152 2.32 -20.53 5.48
CA ILE A 152 1.52 -19.42 4.93
C ILE A 152 1.92 -18.13 5.64
N GLY A 153 2.60 -17.24 4.92
CA GLY A 153 2.91 -15.88 5.37
C GLY A 153 1.95 -14.87 4.79
N PHE A 154 1.68 -13.80 5.52
CA PHE A 154 0.90 -12.65 5.09
C PHE A 154 1.69 -11.36 5.35
N PHE A 155 1.69 -10.43 4.41
CA PHE A 155 2.26 -9.10 4.62
C PHE A 155 1.22 -8.01 4.35
N LEU A 156 1.00 -7.12 5.33
CA LEU A 156 0.09 -5.98 5.23
C LEU A 156 0.82 -4.74 4.72
N HIS A 157 0.36 -4.16 3.60
CA HIS A 157 0.99 -2.97 3.02
C HIS A 157 0.43 -1.65 3.55
N THR A 158 -0.80 -1.67 4.04
CA THR A 158 -1.47 -0.55 4.71
C THR A 158 -1.06 -0.49 6.19
N PRO A 159 -1.41 0.59 6.92
CA PRO A 159 -1.31 0.58 8.37
C PRO A 159 -2.23 -0.48 8.98
N TRP A 160 -2.03 -0.75 10.27
CA TRP A 160 -3.00 -1.42 11.13
C TRP A 160 -3.50 -0.46 12.22
N PRO A 161 -4.82 -0.25 12.34
CA PRO A 161 -5.36 0.79 13.19
C PRO A 161 -5.44 0.33 14.64
N VAL A 162 -5.64 1.29 15.55
CA VAL A 162 -5.94 0.99 16.95
C VAL A 162 -7.23 0.18 17.09
N ALA A 163 -7.34 -0.59 18.18
CA ALA A 163 -8.42 -1.56 18.36
C ALA A 163 -9.82 -0.95 18.22
N ALA A 164 -10.06 0.23 18.79
CA ALA A 164 -11.36 0.92 18.72
C ALA A 164 -11.81 1.22 17.28
N VAL A 165 -10.88 1.50 16.36
CA VAL A 165 -11.20 1.71 14.95
C VAL A 165 -11.51 0.38 14.26
N MET A 166 -10.73 -0.67 14.55
CA MET A 166 -10.95 -2.00 13.98
C MET A 166 -12.30 -2.60 14.42
N GLN A 167 -12.75 -2.33 15.64
CA GLN A 167 -14.08 -2.71 16.13
C GLN A 167 -15.23 -2.10 15.30
N GLY A 168 -15.00 -1.01 14.58
CA GLY A 168 -15.97 -0.43 13.66
C GLY A 168 -16.19 -1.23 12.37
N VAL A 169 -15.32 -2.19 12.06
CA VAL A 169 -15.45 -3.07 10.88
C VAL A 169 -16.42 -4.20 11.19
N PRO A 170 -17.48 -4.41 10.40
CA PRO A 170 -18.34 -5.58 10.56
C PRO A 170 -17.56 -6.89 10.50
N ASN A 171 -17.91 -7.86 11.35
CA ASN A 171 -17.22 -9.15 11.45
C ASN A 171 -15.73 -9.06 11.85
N HIS A 172 -15.26 -7.94 12.43
CA HIS A 172 -13.87 -7.74 12.83
C HIS A 172 -13.28 -8.91 13.65
N ARG A 173 -14.00 -9.43 14.66
CA ARG A 173 -13.52 -10.57 15.48
C ARG A 173 -13.25 -11.81 14.65
N GLU A 174 -14.19 -12.17 13.76
CA GLU A 174 -14.07 -13.32 12.88
C GLU A 174 -12.90 -13.14 11.91
N LEU A 175 -12.76 -11.96 11.33
CA LEU A 175 -11.71 -11.64 10.37
C LEU A 175 -10.32 -11.69 10.99
N VAL A 176 -10.12 -11.07 12.15
CA VAL A 176 -8.83 -11.11 12.86
C VAL A 176 -8.53 -12.52 13.36
N THR A 177 -9.54 -13.28 13.77
CA THR A 177 -9.34 -14.70 14.09
C THR A 177 -8.87 -15.49 12.86
N ALA A 178 -9.44 -15.23 11.67
CA ALA A 178 -9.01 -15.87 10.43
C ALA A 178 -7.56 -15.52 10.06
N MET A 179 -7.06 -14.33 10.40
CA MET A 179 -5.66 -13.96 10.20
C MET A 179 -4.71 -14.80 11.07
N LEU A 180 -5.15 -15.37 12.18
CA LEU A 180 -4.32 -16.25 13.02
C LEU A 180 -4.13 -17.66 12.41
N ALA A 181 -4.67 -17.91 11.20
CA ALA A 181 -4.34 -19.09 10.40
C ALA A 181 -3.01 -18.95 9.63
N TYR A 182 -2.48 -17.72 9.53
CA TYR A 182 -1.15 -17.46 9.01
C TYR A 182 -0.08 -17.82 10.04
N ASP A 183 1.08 -18.26 9.54
CA ASP A 183 2.24 -18.62 10.36
C ASP A 183 3.09 -17.39 10.68
N LEU A 184 3.18 -16.48 9.72
CA LEU A 184 3.89 -15.21 9.81
C LEU A 184 2.98 -14.08 9.32
N LEU A 185 2.77 -13.08 10.16
CA LEU A 185 2.15 -11.80 9.82
C LEU A 185 3.23 -10.72 9.81
N GLY A 186 3.48 -10.12 8.66
CA GLY A 186 4.39 -9.00 8.49
C GLY A 186 3.67 -7.67 8.40
N PHE A 187 4.23 -6.66 9.07
CA PHE A 187 3.73 -5.28 9.10
C PHE A 187 4.80 -4.30 8.63
N GLN A 188 4.38 -3.10 8.24
CA GLN A 188 5.30 -2.04 7.83
C GLN A 188 6.03 -1.41 9.01
N THR A 189 5.34 -1.20 10.14
CA THR A 189 5.88 -0.52 11.31
C THR A 189 5.65 -1.29 12.60
N ALA A 190 6.44 -0.95 13.63
CA ALA A 190 6.26 -1.51 14.97
C ALA A 190 4.91 -1.12 15.58
N GLU A 191 4.41 0.09 15.31
CA GLU A 191 3.10 0.54 15.78
C GLU A 191 1.98 -0.32 15.20
N ASP A 192 2.01 -0.63 13.89
CA ASP A 192 1.03 -1.49 13.25
C ASP A 192 1.01 -2.90 13.89
N CYS A 193 2.20 -3.48 14.09
CA CYS A 193 2.35 -4.80 14.71
C CYS A 193 1.83 -4.79 16.16
N GLN A 194 2.18 -3.78 16.95
CA GLN A 194 1.71 -3.62 18.33
C GLN A 194 0.20 -3.42 18.40
N ASN A 195 -0.39 -2.65 17.50
CA ASN A 195 -1.83 -2.45 17.44
C ASN A 195 -2.56 -3.77 17.13
N PHE A 196 -2.03 -4.59 16.21
CA PHE A 196 -2.59 -5.91 15.92
C PHE A 196 -2.51 -6.84 17.14
N LEU A 197 -1.33 -6.97 17.74
CA LEU A 197 -1.13 -7.83 18.91
C LEU A 197 -1.95 -7.35 20.12
N GLY A 198 -2.06 -6.04 20.31
CA GLY A 198 -2.91 -5.43 21.33
C GLY A 198 -4.38 -5.78 21.14
N TYR A 199 -4.88 -5.73 19.90
CA TYR A 199 -6.24 -6.19 19.57
C TYR A 199 -6.41 -7.69 19.85
N VAL A 200 -5.44 -8.54 19.47
CA VAL A 200 -5.50 -9.98 19.73
C VAL A 200 -5.59 -10.27 21.24
N ALA A 201 -4.79 -9.58 22.04
CA ALA A 201 -4.81 -9.73 23.49
C ALA A 201 -6.10 -9.20 24.12
N SER A 202 -6.52 -7.97 23.79
CA SER A 202 -7.65 -7.31 24.46
C SER A 202 -9.00 -7.80 23.95
N GLU A 203 -9.18 -7.93 22.64
CA GLU A 203 -10.46 -8.26 22.03
C GLU A 203 -10.67 -9.76 21.95
N LEU A 204 -9.66 -10.52 21.49
CA LEU A 204 -9.80 -11.97 21.36
C LEU A 204 -9.50 -12.72 22.65
N GLY A 205 -8.86 -12.07 23.65
CA GLY A 205 -8.50 -12.70 24.92
C GLY A 205 -7.42 -13.78 24.75
N LEU A 206 -6.59 -13.67 23.71
CA LEU A 206 -5.57 -14.66 23.38
C LEU A 206 -4.21 -14.25 23.95
N ALA A 207 -3.40 -15.24 24.32
CA ALA A 207 -2.05 -15.00 24.80
C ALA A 207 -1.15 -14.47 23.67
N VAL A 208 -0.37 -13.45 23.98
CA VAL A 208 0.65 -12.88 23.11
C VAL A 208 1.96 -12.86 23.88
N GLU A 209 2.98 -13.55 23.36
CA GLU A 209 4.29 -13.69 23.98
C GLU A 209 5.37 -13.43 22.93
N ASP A 210 6.26 -12.47 23.17
CA ASP A 210 7.40 -12.15 22.29
C ASP A 210 7.03 -12.00 20.80
N GLY A 211 5.94 -11.29 20.53
CA GLY A 211 5.44 -11.07 19.16
C GLY A 211 4.71 -12.28 18.56
N VAL A 212 4.43 -13.32 19.33
CA VAL A 212 3.72 -14.52 18.89
C VAL A 212 2.33 -14.58 19.51
N ALA A 213 1.29 -14.61 18.67
CA ALA A 213 -0.07 -14.87 19.10
C ALA A 213 -0.33 -16.38 19.19
N ILE A 214 -0.93 -16.83 20.29
CA ILE A 214 -1.29 -18.23 20.53
C ILE A 214 -2.80 -18.39 20.39
N SER A 215 -3.23 -19.21 19.44
CA SER A 215 -4.64 -19.44 19.13
C SER A 215 -4.94 -20.92 18.93
N GLN A 216 -6.21 -21.25 18.65
CA GLN A 216 -6.63 -22.64 18.36
C GLN A 216 -6.01 -23.19 17.07
N THR A 217 -5.64 -22.33 16.11
CA THR A 217 -4.97 -22.71 14.87
C THR A 217 -3.45 -22.85 15.02
N GLY A 218 -2.91 -22.54 16.21
CA GLY A 218 -1.50 -22.67 16.54
C GLY A 218 -0.84 -21.33 16.88
N ARG A 219 0.45 -21.23 16.54
CA ARG A 219 1.29 -20.05 16.80
C ARG A 219 1.39 -19.19 15.54
N THR A 220 1.13 -17.90 15.67
CA THR A 220 1.28 -16.91 14.60
C THR A 220 2.33 -15.88 15.02
N ARG A 221 3.46 -15.84 14.33
CA ARG A 221 4.52 -14.85 14.54
C ARG A 221 4.12 -13.53 13.87
N CYS A 222 4.26 -12.42 14.59
CA CYS A 222 4.01 -11.07 14.08
C CYS A 222 5.33 -10.28 14.08
N GLU A 223 5.72 -9.74 12.94
CA GLU A 223 7.04 -9.10 12.78
C GLU A 223 6.99 -7.91 11.80
N VAL A 224 8.02 -7.07 11.84
CA VAL A 224 8.06 -5.79 11.12
C VAL A 224 9.06 -5.88 9.98
N PHE A 225 8.60 -5.66 8.74
CA PHE A 225 9.44 -5.63 7.54
C PHE A 225 9.10 -4.37 6.73
N PRO A 226 9.78 -3.23 6.99
CA PRO A 226 9.48 -1.98 6.29
C PRO A 226 9.88 -2.10 4.81
N ILE A 227 8.91 -1.93 3.90
CA ILE A 227 9.14 -2.10 2.48
C ILE A 227 10.07 -1.00 1.91
N GLY A 228 11.14 -1.42 1.23
CA GLY A 228 12.15 -0.54 0.63
C GLY A 228 11.92 -0.18 -0.83
N ILE A 229 12.92 0.47 -1.44
CA ILE A 229 13.06 0.62 -2.90
C ILE A 229 14.49 0.26 -3.33
N ASP A 230 14.70 0.03 -4.63
CA ASP A 230 16.05 0.01 -5.20
C ASP A 230 16.51 1.45 -5.46
N ALA A 231 17.03 2.09 -4.40
CA ALA A 231 17.31 3.53 -4.40
C ALA A 231 18.40 3.92 -5.42
N GLU A 232 19.40 3.09 -5.61
CA GLU A 232 20.51 3.39 -6.53
C GLU A 232 20.08 3.23 -7.99
N LYS A 233 19.30 2.18 -8.31
CA LYS A 233 18.69 2.03 -9.64
C LYS A 233 17.72 3.17 -9.94
N PHE A 234 16.92 3.59 -8.95
CA PHE A 234 16.00 4.73 -9.11
C PHE A 234 16.77 6.03 -9.36
N ALA A 235 17.86 6.29 -8.64
CA ALA A 235 18.69 7.48 -8.82
C ALA A 235 19.28 7.56 -10.24
N GLN A 236 19.84 6.46 -10.75
CA GLN A 236 20.36 6.38 -12.11
C GLN A 236 19.27 6.59 -13.16
N TYR A 237 18.08 6.02 -12.92
CA TYR A 237 16.94 6.15 -13.81
C TYR A 237 16.38 7.59 -13.83
N ALA A 238 16.27 8.22 -12.66
CA ALA A 238 15.86 9.62 -12.52
C ALA A 238 16.83 10.56 -13.24
N ALA A 239 18.14 10.33 -13.13
CA ALA A 239 19.16 11.11 -13.83
C ALA A 239 18.99 11.07 -15.36
N LYS A 240 18.70 9.90 -15.93
CA LYS A 240 18.39 9.75 -17.37
C LYS A 240 17.06 10.38 -17.75
N SER A 241 16.08 10.38 -16.85
CA SER A 241 14.72 10.84 -17.13
C SER A 241 14.56 12.36 -17.18
N VAL A 242 15.56 13.13 -16.74
CA VAL A 242 15.52 14.62 -16.82
C VAL A 242 15.42 15.13 -18.25
N SER A 243 15.97 14.39 -19.22
CA SER A 243 15.88 14.75 -20.65
C SER A 243 14.53 14.37 -21.29
N HIS A 244 13.59 13.79 -20.54
CA HIS A 244 12.28 13.42 -21.08
C HIS A 244 11.55 14.69 -21.60
N PRO A 245 10.87 14.64 -22.75
CA PRO A 245 10.22 15.81 -23.36
C PRO A 245 9.23 16.53 -22.42
N ASP A 246 8.42 15.77 -21.68
CA ASP A 246 7.47 16.35 -20.69
C ASP A 246 8.19 17.09 -19.56
N VAL A 247 9.26 16.52 -19.02
CA VAL A 247 10.05 17.13 -17.93
C VAL A 247 10.71 18.41 -18.42
N SER A 248 11.28 18.36 -19.64
CA SER A 248 11.88 19.53 -20.29
C SER A 248 10.87 20.63 -20.62
N ARG A 249 9.63 20.28 -20.97
CA ARG A 249 8.54 21.25 -21.15
C ARG A 249 8.14 21.90 -19.84
N LEU A 250 7.95 21.12 -18.78
CA LEU A 250 7.64 21.68 -17.46
C LEU A 250 8.72 22.66 -17.01
N ARG A 251 9.99 22.24 -17.04
CA ARG A 251 11.12 23.07 -16.57
C ARG A 251 11.19 24.42 -17.29
N ARG A 252 10.94 24.44 -18.61
CA ARG A 252 10.88 25.70 -19.38
C ARG A 252 9.69 26.58 -18.99
N SER A 253 8.58 25.98 -18.59
CA SER A 253 7.36 26.70 -18.20
C SER A 253 7.35 27.27 -16.77
N LEU A 254 8.38 26.98 -15.97
CA LEU A 254 8.48 27.47 -14.59
C LEU A 254 9.03 28.90 -14.49
N ASN A 255 9.60 29.47 -15.56
CA ASN A 255 10.10 30.86 -15.55
C ASN A 255 11.01 31.24 -14.35
N GLY A 256 11.75 30.27 -13.80
CA GLY A 256 12.62 30.47 -12.63
C GLY A 256 11.99 30.16 -11.26
N GLU A 257 10.70 29.80 -11.23
CA GLU A 257 9.99 29.31 -10.04
C GLU A 257 10.64 28.04 -9.50
N ARG A 258 10.65 27.91 -8.16
CA ARG A 258 10.86 26.63 -7.50
C ARG A 258 9.63 25.75 -7.69
N LEU A 259 9.86 24.45 -7.81
CA LEU A 259 8.81 23.46 -7.95
C LEU A 259 8.70 22.64 -6.67
N ALA A 260 7.52 22.72 -6.03
CA ALA A 260 7.08 21.69 -5.11
C ALA A 260 6.27 20.63 -5.86
N ILE A 261 6.38 19.38 -5.45
CA ILE A 261 5.68 18.27 -6.08
C ILE A 261 4.97 17.39 -5.06
N GLY A 262 3.70 17.07 -5.35
CA GLY A 262 2.92 16.04 -4.68
C GLY A 262 2.43 15.03 -5.72
N VAL A 263 2.67 13.74 -5.48
CA VAL A 263 2.21 12.66 -6.37
C VAL A 263 1.53 11.60 -5.55
N ASP A 264 0.24 11.41 -5.78
CA ASP A 264 -0.56 10.48 -5.01
C ASP A 264 -1.64 9.84 -5.88
N ARG A 265 -2.23 8.76 -5.40
CA ARG A 265 -3.58 8.40 -5.85
C ARG A 265 -4.56 9.42 -5.29
N LEU A 266 -5.63 9.68 -6.02
CA LEU A 266 -6.76 10.47 -5.52
C LEU A 266 -7.49 9.64 -4.46
N ASP A 267 -7.02 9.72 -3.22
CA ASP A 267 -7.43 8.87 -2.10
C ASP A 267 -7.43 9.70 -0.81
N TYR A 268 -8.45 9.53 0.02
CA TYR A 268 -8.67 10.35 1.20
C TYR A 268 -7.62 10.14 2.30
N SER A 269 -6.83 9.07 2.21
CA SER A 269 -5.66 8.86 3.07
C SER A 269 -4.52 9.87 2.80
N LYS A 270 -4.50 10.52 1.63
CA LYS A 270 -3.33 11.26 1.12
C LYS A 270 -3.26 12.73 1.55
N GLY A 271 -4.26 13.22 2.27
CA GLY A 271 -4.26 14.58 2.82
C GLY A 271 -4.20 15.69 1.76
N LEU A 272 -4.73 15.44 0.56
CA LEU A 272 -4.63 16.36 -0.59
C LEU A 272 -5.26 17.72 -0.31
N VAL A 273 -6.44 17.74 0.31
CA VAL A 273 -7.13 18.97 0.74
C VAL A 273 -6.23 19.76 1.69
N ASN A 274 -5.73 19.12 2.74
CA ASN A 274 -4.86 19.76 3.73
C ASN A 274 -3.56 20.30 3.10
N ARG A 275 -2.98 19.57 2.17
CA ARG A 275 -1.78 20.01 1.43
C ARG A 275 -2.06 21.26 0.61
N ILE A 276 -3.16 21.28 -0.15
CA ILE A 276 -3.54 22.46 -0.95
C ILE A 276 -3.82 23.65 -0.03
N SER A 277 -4.52 23.44 1.09
CA SER A 277 -4.75 24.49 2.10
C SER A 277 -3.47 25.01 2.72
N ALA A 278 -2.44 24.17 2.89
CA ALA A 278 -1.13 24.62 3.38
C ALA A 278 -0.41 25.53 2.39
N PHE A 279 -0.54 25.28 1.08
CA PHE A 279 -0.03 26.18 0.05
C PHE A 279 -0.81 27.49 -0.02
N ASP A 280 -2.15 27.44 0.09
CA ASP A 280 -2.97 28.64 0.23
C ASP A 280 -2.55 29.51 1.42
N ARG A 281 -2.33 28.86 2.57
CA ARG A 281 -1.85 29.51 3.79
C ARG A 281 -0.44 30.07 3.63
N LEU A 282 0.47 29.31 3.01
CA LEU A 282 1.85 29.73 2.73
C LEU A 282 1.88 31.06 1.97
N TRP A 283 1.14 31.17 0.86
CA TRP A 283 1.14 32.39 0.05
C TRP A 283 0.43 33.56 0.73
N THR A 284 -0.57 33.28 1.56
CA THR A 284 -1.26 34.30 2.37
C THR A 284 -0.34 34.87 3.46
N GLU A 285 0.40 34.03 4.17
CA GLU A 285 1.25 34.44 5.29
C GLU A 285 2.63 34.94 4.86
N GLN A 286 3.13 34.48 3.70
CA GLN A 286 4.45 34.81 3.18
C GLN A 286 4.34 35.33 1.74
N PRO A 287 3.83 36.57 1.53
CA PRO A 287 3.63 37.13 0.19
C PRO A 287 4.91 37.19 -0.67
N GLN A 288 6.09 37.24 -0.05
CA GLN A 288 7.37 37.16 -0.75
C GLN A 288 7.61 35.83 -1.47
N LEU A 289 6.83 34.79 -1.15
CA LEU A 289 6.87 33.51 -1.84
C LEU A 289 5.91 33.43 -3.03
N LEU A 290 5.02 34.41 -3.23
CA LEU A 290 4.21 34.52 -4.46
C LEU A 290 5.14 34.55 -5.67
N ARG A 291 4.77 33.83 -6.74
CA ARG A 291 5.54 33.72 -7.99
C ARG A 291 6.97 33.14 -7.84
N SER A 292 7.36 32.71 -6.64
CA SER A 292 8.68 32.10 -6.38
C SER A 292 8.63 30.58 -6.29
N ILE A 293 7.44 30.03 -6.02
CA ILE A 293 7.21 28.60 -5.84
C ILE A 293 5.83 28.21 -6.35
N SER A 294 5.75 27.13 -7.14
CA SER A 294 4.48 26.51 -7.56
C SER A 294 4.39 25.08 -7.07
N LEU A 295 3.16 24.61 -6.82
CA LEU A 295 2.86 23.21 -6.55
C LEU A 295 2.45 22.50 -7.85
N LEU A 296 3.13 21.42 -8.20
CA LEU A 296 2.64 20.40 -9.12
C LEU A 296 1.99 19.27 -8.33
N GLN A 297 0.66 19.17 -8.39
CA GLN A 297 -0.09 18.07 -7.79
C GLN A 297 -0.55 17.11 -8.87
N ILE A 298 0.04 15.91 -8.89
CA ILE A 298 -0.42 14.79 -9.73
C ILE A 298 -1.29 13.90 -8.86
N ALA A 299 -2.55 13.70 -9.26
CA ALA A 299 -3.48 12.81 -8.58
C ALA A 299 -3.98 11.75 -9.57
N ASN A 300 -3.59 10.50 -9.36
CA ASN A 300 -4.03 9.40 -10.22
C ASN A 300 -5.47 9.00 -9.83
N PRO A 301 -6.45 9.01 -10.76
CA PRO A 301 -7.80 8.53 -10.47
C PRO A 301 -7.78 7.10 -9.91
N SER A 302 -8.60 6.84 -8.90
CA SER A 302 -8.69 5.55 -8.23
C SER A 302 -10.11 5.33 -7.74
N ARG A 303 -10.66 4.12 -7.95
CA ARG A 303 -11.93 3.65 -7.36
C ARG A 303 -13.11 4.61 -7.59
N GLY A 304 -13.24 5.16 -8.79
CA GLY A 304 -14.25 6.18 -9.12
C GLY A 304 -15.71 5.75 -8.97
N ALA A 305 -15.99 4.44 -8.85
CA ALA A 305 -17.32 3.93 -8.55
C ALA A 305 -17.74 4.12 -7.07
N ILE A 306 -16.79 4.38 -6.17
CA ILE A 306 -17.05 4.58 -4.74
C ILE A 306 -17.27 6.07 -4.47
N GLU A 307 -18.44 6.41 -3.92
CA GLU A 307 -18.89 7.79 -3.69
C GLU A 307 -17.85 8.65 -2.96
N ALA A 308 -17.20 8.13 -1.92
CA ALA A 308 -16.20 8.86 -1.14
C ALA A 308 -15.01 9.38 -1.99
N TYR A 309 -14.64 8.65 -3.05
CA TYR A 309 -13.58 9.06 -3.98
C TYR A 309 -14.08 10.14 -4.94
N GLY A 310 -15.32 10.04 -5.40
CA GLY A 310 -15.97 11.08 -6.21
C GLY A 310 -16.11 12.41 -5.45
N ASN A 311 -16.52 12.35 -4.18
CA ASN A 311 -16.62 13.53 -3.32
C ASN A 311 -15.25 14.20 -3.12
N LEU A 312 -14.22 13.41 -2.81
CA LEU A 312 -12.85 13.92 -2.69
C LEU A 312 -12.36 14.57 -4.00
N GLN A 313 -12.65 13.96 -5.15
CA GLN A 313 -12.27 14.52 -6.45
C GLN A 313 -12.86 15.92 -6.65
N ASN A 314 -14.14 16.09 -6.32
CA ASN A 314 -14.85 17.36 -6.44
C ASN A 314 -14.28 18.40 -5.47
N ASP A 315 -14.02 18.02 -4.22
CA ASP A 315 -13.45 18.92 -3.21
C ASP A 315 -12.05 19.40 -3.59
N VAL A 316 -11.19 18.49 -4.06
CA VAL A 316 -9.84 18.85 -4.53
C VAL A 316 -9.92 19.78 -5.74
N ALA A 317 -10.74 19.46 -6.75
CA ALA A 317 -10.87 20.29 -7.95
C ALA A 317 -11.38 21.70 -7.63
N ARG A 318 -12.40 21.81 -6.77
CA ARG A 318 -12.94 23.08 -6.30
C ARG A 318 -11.88 23.88 -5.54
N LEU A 319 -11.21 23.26 -4.58
CA LEU A 319 -10.20 23.95 -3.77
C LEU A 319 -9.02 24.44 -4.61
N VAL A 320 -8.55 23.65 -5.58
CA VAL A 320 -7.52 24.10 -6.53
C VAL A 320 -7.99 25.33 -7.31
N SER A 321 -9.23 25.33 -7.80
CA SER A 321 -9.81 26.47 -8.51
C SER A 321 -9.86 27.71 -7.62
N ASP A 322 -10.32 27.58 -6.39
CA ASP A 322 -10.43 28.68 -5.44
C ASP A 322 -9.05 29.29 -5.11
N VAL A 323 -8.05 28.44 -4.83
CA VAL A 323 -6.68 28.88 -4.48
C VAL A 323 -5.99 29.52 -5.68
N ASN A 324 -6.12 28.93 -6.88
CA ASN A 324 -5.57 29.52 -8.09
C ASN A 324 -6.25 30.86 -8.44
N GLY A 325 -7.56 30.99 -8.23
CA GLY A 325 -8.27 32.26 -8.44
C GLY A 325 -7.85 33.36 -7.45
N ARG A 326 -7.44 32.98 -6.24
CA ARG A 326 -7.00 33.93 -5.20
C ARG A 326 -5.58 34.44 -5.40
N HIS A 327 -4.65 33.55 -5.76
CA HIS A 327 -3.22 33.87 -5.80
C HIS A 327 -2.64 33.93 -7.22
N GLY A 328 -3.35 33.43 -8.22
CA GLY A 328 -2.85 33.35 -9.58
C GLY A 328 -2.72 34.70 -10.26
N GLU A 329 -1.77 34.79 -11.17
CA GLU A 329 -1.50 35.98 -11.99
C GLU A 329 -1.52 35.59 -13.47
N VAL A 330 -1.55 36.58 -14.36
CA VAL A 330 -1.59 36.35 -15.82
C VAL A 330 -0.45 35.45 -16.31
N ASP A 331 0.71 35.52 -15.65
CA ASP A 331 1.92 34.77 -15.99
C ASP A 331 2.27 33.66 -14.99
N TRP A 332 1.44 33.43 -13.96
CA TRP A 332 1.74 32.48 -12.88
C TRP A 332 0.52 31.66 -12.44
N THR A 333 0.68 30.33 -12.46
CA THR A 333 -0.30 29.38 -11.91
C THR A 333 0.25 28.78 -10.61
N PRO A 334 -0.31 29.11 -9.44
CA PRO A 334 0.18 28.63 -8.14
C PRO A 334 0.15 27.10 -8.02
N ILE A 335 -0.99 26.49 -8.38
CA ILE A 335 -1.20 25.04 -8.33
C ILE A 335 -1.49 24.48 -9.72
N ARG A 336 -0.55 23.67 -10.21
CA ARG A 336 -0.65 22.89 -11.43
C ARG A 336 -1.22 21.51 -11.07
N TYR A 337 -2.54 21.34 -11.16
CA TYR A 337 -3.24 20.11 -10.81
C TYR A 337 -3.48 19.21 -12.03
N LEU A 338 -3.11 17.94 -11.92
CA LEU A 338 -3.27 16.95 -12.99
C LEU A 338 -3.96 15.69 -12.44
N ASN A 339 -5.23 15.51 -12.78
CA ASN A 339 -6.01 14.32 -12.43
C ASN A 339 -5.79 13.17 -13.42
N LYS A 340 -4.54 12.74 -13.60
CA LYS A 340 -4.17 11.64 -14.52
C LYS A 340 -2.84 11.00 -14.13
N GLY A 341 -2.67 9.74 -14.54
CA GLY A 341 -1.42 9.00 -14.38
C GLY A 341 -0.31 9.44 -15.32
N PHE A 342 0.94 9.24 -14.88
CA PHE A 342 2.16 9.42 -15.65
C PHE A 342 3.04 8.16 -15.56
N SER A 343 3.88 7.94 -16.56
CA SER A 343 4.86 6.85 -16.52
C SER A 343 5.92 7.11 -15.45
N GLN A 344 6.58 6.04 -14.98
CA GLN A 344 7.63 6.17 -13.97
C GLN A 344 8.82 7.00 -14.48
N ALA A 345 9.08 6.99 -15.79
CA ALA A 345 10.08 7.86 -16.41
C ALA A 345 9.79 9.34 -16.13
N VAL A 346 8.55 9.76 -16.43
CA VAL A 346 8.15 11.16 -16.23
C VAL A 346 8.21 11.51 -14.75
N LEU A 347 7.65 10.68 -13.87
CA LEU A 347 7.66 10.93 -12.43
C LEU A 347 9.07 11.04 -11.86
N ALA A 348 9.99 10.13 -12.22
CA ALA A 348 11.37 10.16 -11.74
C ALA A 348 12.10 11.46 -12.18
N GLY A 349 11.90 11.89 -13.43
CA GLY A 349 12.46 13.16 -13.92
C GLY A 349 11.83 14.39 -13.25
N LEU A 350 10.52 14.34 -12.95
CA LEU A 350 9.82 15.40 -12.22
C LEU A 350 10.30 15.51 -10.77
N TYR A 351 10.43 14.38 -10.05
CA TYR A 351 10.98 14.35 -8.70
C TYR A 351 12.38 14.97 -8.64
N ARG A 352 13.25 14.62 -9.60
CA ARG A 352 14.61 15.16 -9.69
C ARG A 352 14.65 16.65 -10.04
N THR A 353 13.60 17.18 -10.67
CA THR A 353 13.48 18.59 -11.03
C THR A 353 12.89 19.43 -9.89
N ALA A 354 12.09 18.82 -9.01
CA ALA A 354 11.43 19.50 -7.91
C ALA A 354 12.40 19.77 -6.74
N GLN A 355 12.36 20.99 -6.21
CA GLN A 355 13.15 21.40 -5.05
C GLN A 355 12.51 20.93 -3.75
N ILE A 356 11.19 20.65 -3.75
CA ILE A 356 10.46 20.23 -2.55
C ILE A 356 9.50 19.08 -2.90
N GLY A 357 9.65 17.95 -2.20
CA GLY A 357 8.71 16.84 -2.24
C GLY A 357 7.76 16.99 -1.06
N VAL A 358 6.45 17.08 -1.32
CA VAL A 358 5.43 17.29 -0.30
C VAL A 358 4.58 16.04 -0.19
N VAL A 359 4.93 15.18 0.77
CA VAL A 359 4.30 13.87 0.98
C VAL A 359 3.60 13.88 2.32
N THR A 360 2.35 14.33 2.32
CA THR A 360 1.61 14.65 3.56
C THR A 360 0.34 13.80 3.77
N PRO A 361 0.41 12.45 3.68
CA PRO A 361 -0.76 11.63 3.94
C PRO A 361 -1.22 11.76 5.40
N LEU A 362 -2.53 11.64 5.62
CA LEU A 362 -3.13 11.58 6.96
C LEU A 362 -2.71 10.31 7.70
N HIS A 363 -2.69 9.18 6.99
CA HIS A 363 -2.14 7.90 7.44
C HIS A 363 -1.67 7.12 6.21
N ASP A 364 -0.52 6.46 6.27
CA ASP A 364 0.02 5.66 5.16
C ASP A 364 0.96 4.57 5.68
N GLY A 365 0.79 3.33 5.23
CA GLY A 365 1.56 2.20 5.74
C GLY A 365 3.06 2.35 5.50
N MET A 366 3.46 3.01 4.41
CA MET A 366 4.86 3.34 4.15
C MET A 366 5.02 4.64 3.38
N ASN A 367 4.37 4.76 2.23
CA ASN A 367 4.59 5.81 1.21
C ASN A 367 5.93 5.69 0.46
N LEU A 368 5.94 4.93 -0.64
CA LEU A 368 7.11 4.78 -1.49
C LEU A 368 7.46 6.04 -2.31
N VAL A 369 6.49 6.95 -2.53
CA VAL A 369 6.76 8.22 -3.23
C VAL A 369 7.76 9.06 -2.44
N ALA A 370 7.70 9.05 -1.11
CA ALA A 370 8.72 9.71 -0.27
C ALA A 370 10.13 9.15 -0.53
N LYS A 371 10.26 7.82 -0.55
CA LYS A 371 11.54 7.14 -0.80
C LYS A 371 12.05 7.42 -2.23
N GLU A 372 11.16 7.32 -3.23
CA GLU A 372 11.46 7.62 -4.63
C GLU A 372 11.90 9.08 -4.82
N TYR A 373 11.24 10.04 -4.17
CA TYR A 373 11.60 11.45 -4.24
C TYR A 373 13.03 11.69 -3.77
N VAL A 374 13.40 11.13 -2.60
CA VAL A 374 14.76 11.25 -2.05
C VAL A 374 15.79 10.59 -2.98
N ALA A 375 15.48 9.39 -3.48
CA ALA A 375 16.35 8.66 -4.41
C ALA A 375 16.53 9.38 -5.75
N ALA A 376 15.53 10.13 -6.23
CA ALA A 376 15.62 10.87 -7.49
C ALA A 376 16.60 12.05 -7.45
N GLN A 377 16.89 12.59 -6.26
CA GLN A 377 17.58 13.89 -6.13
C GLN A 377 19.00 13.89 -6.69
N ASN A 378 19.43 15.07 -7.13
CA ASN A 378 20.82 15.29 -7.53
C ASN A 378 21.69 15.48 -6.28
N PRO A 379 22.70 14.63 -6.02
CA PRO A 379 23.58 14.79 -4.84
C PRO A 379 24.26 16.17 -4.76
N ALA A 380 24.52 16.80 -5.91
CA ALA A 380 25.15 18.11 -5.96
C ALA A 380 24.23 19.26 -5.53
N ASP A 381 22.91 19.08 -5.69
CA ASP A 381 21.89 20.08 -5.39
C ASP A 381 20.53 19.40 -5.07
N PRO A 382 20.40 18.68 -3.94
CA PRO A 382 19.22 17.87 -3.66
C PRO A 382 18.07 18.72 -3.12
N GLY A 383 16.84 18.41 -3.49
CA GLY A 383 15.65 19.00 -2.90
C GLY A 383 15.41 18.58 -1.44
N VAL A 384 14.38 19.14 -0.83
CA VAL A 384 13.95 18.87 0.55
C VAL A 384 12.69 18.02 0.55
N LEU A 385 12.59 17.03 1.45
CA LEU A 385 11.37 16.27 1.66
C LEU A 385 10.60 16.86 2.85
N VAL A 386 9.34 17.23 2.63
CA VAL A 386 8.34 17.51 3.68
C VAL A 386 7.46 16.27 3.79
N LEU A 387 7.46 15.62 4.95
CA LEU A 387 6.88 14.29 5.13
C LEU A 387 5.92 14.26 6.32
N SER A 388 4.73 13.69 6.14
CA SER A 388 3.83 13.40 7.26
C SER A 388 4.48 12.45 8.24
N LYS A 389 4.42 12.77 9.54
CA LYS A 389 4.82 11.84 10.61
C LYS A 389 3.95 10.57 10.68
N PHE A 390 2.82 10.54 9.98
CA PHE A 390 1.90 9.39 9.91
C PHE A 390 2.09 8.52 8.66
N ALA A 391 3.16 8.75 7.89
CA ALA A 391 3.62 7.81 6.89
C ALA A 391 4.65 6.87 7.51
N GLY A 392 4.56 5.55 7.27
CA GLY A 392 5.54 4.60 7.77
C GLY A 392 6.99 4.93 7.38
N ALA A 393 7.20 5.57 6.23
CA ALA A 393 8.51 6.06 5.79
C ALA A 393 9.11 7.10 6.74
N ALA A 394 8.34 7.77 7.59
CA ALA A 394 8.86 8.73 8.57
C ALA A 394 9.72 8.07 9.66
N ASN A 395 9.52 6.77 9.93
CA ASN A 395 10.36 5.99 10.85
C ASN A 395 11.78 5.81 10.30
N GLU A 396 11.94 5.86 8.98
CA GLU A 396 13.25 5.79 8.33
C GLU A 396 13.74 7.18 7.91
N LEU A 397 12.92 8.00 7.26
CA LEU A 397 13.29 9.30 6.68
C LEU A 397 13.18 10.46 7.70
N ASP A 398 13.69 10.25 8.90
CA ASP A 398 13.65 11.21 10.03
C ASP A 398 14.38 12.55 9.78
N ALA A 399 15.30 12.61 8.82
CA ALA A 399 15.96 13.85 8.40
C ALA A 399 15.09 14.71 7.44
N ALA A 400 13.91 14.23 7.04
CA ALA A 400 12.89 15.05 6.37
C ALA A 400 12.37 16.15 7.32
N LEU A 401 11.66 17.13 6.76
CA LEU A 401 10.84 18.04 7.56
C LEU A 401 9.53 17.33 7.92
N LEU A 402 9.51 16.69 9.09
CA LEU A 402 8.34 15.97 9.57
C LEU A 402 7.23 16.93 9.98
N VAL A 403 6.01 16.69 9.48
CA VAL A 403 4.84 17.53 9.73
C VAL A 403 3.66 16.71 10.25
N ASN A 404 2.80 17.38 11.03
CA ASN A 404 1.46 16.89 11.29
C ASN A 404 0.54 17.43 10.16
N PRO A 405 -0.04 16.58 9.30
CA PRO A 405 -0.90 17.02 8.20
C PRO A 405 -2.23 17.64 8.65
N HIS A 406 -2.57 17.56 9.95
CA HIS A 406 -3.71 18.28 10.52
C HIS A 406 -3.34 19.73 10.93
N ASP A 407 -2.05 20.05 11.06
CA ASP A 407 -1.56 21.40 11.34
C ASP A 407 -1.22 22.10 10.01
N ILE A 408 -2.22 22.78 9.43
CA ILE A 408 -2.08 23.49 8.15
C ILE A 408 -1.00 24.57 8.22
N ASP A 409 -0.97 25.33 9.31
CA ASP A 409 0.03 26.39 9.51
C ASP A 409 1.43 25.79 9.68
N GLY A 410 1.54 24.68 10.40
CA GLY A 410 2.79 23.91 10.54
C GLY A 410 3.32 23.41 9.21
N MET A 411 2.45 22.88 8.35
CA MET A 411 2.83 22.48 6.99
C MET A 411 3.28 23.68 6.15
N ALA A 412 2.54 24.80 6.20
CA ALA A 412 2.92 26.02 5.48
C ALA A 412 4.32 26.50 5.91
N ARG A 413 4.59 26.57 7.23
CA ARG A 413 5.92 26.91 7.77
C ARG A 413 7.00 25.93 7.31
N ALA A 414 6.74 24.62 7.32
CA ALA A 414 7.70 23.62 6.86
C ALA A 414 8.03 23.76 5.37
N ILE A 415 7.04 24.07 4.52
CA ILE A 415 7.25 24.33 3.09
C ILE A 415 8.07 25.62 2.89
N ALA A 416 7.81 26.67 3.68
CA ALA A 416 8.62 27.89 3.65
C ALA A 416 10.08 27.62 4.02
N ILE A 417 10.31 26.84 5.08
CA ILE A 417 11.66 26.40 5.51
C ILE A 417 12.33 25.61 4.38
N ALA A 418 11.62 24.64 3.79
CA ALA A 418 12.14 23.85 2.66
C ALA A 418 12.56 24.73 1.49
N ALA A 419 11.77 25.76 1.15
CA ALA A 419 12.06 26.68 0.06
C ALA A 419 13.30 27.55 0.34
N ALA A 420 13.54 27.92 1.59
CA ALA A 420 14.66 28.76 2.00
C ALA A 420 15.93 27.97 2.40
N MET A 421 15.87 26.63 2.42
CA MET A 421 16.92 25.80 3.01
C MET A 421 18.27 25.92 2.29
N PRO A 422 19.37 26.28 3.01
CA PRO A 422 20.69 26.37 2.41
C PRO A 422 21.18 25.03 1.85
N LEU A 423 21.98 25.08 0.78
CA LEU A 423 22.50 23.89 0.10
C LEU A 423 23.21 22.91 1.05
N THR A 424 23.99 23.42 2.01
CA THR A 424 24.69 22.58 2.99
C THR A 424 23.73 21.73 3.81
N GLU A 425 22.65 22.33 4.32
CA GLU A 425 21.64 21.61 5.10
C GLU A 425 20.87 20.61 4.24
N ARG A 426 20.51 20.99 3.00
CA ARG A 426 19.84 20.09 2.04
C ARG A 426 20.67 18.84 1.78
N LYS A 427 21.97 18.99 1.54
CA LYS A 427 22.91 17.88 1.35
C LYS A 427 22.99 16.99 2.59
N MET A 428 23.16 17.57 3.77
CA MET A 428 23.21 16.80 5.02
C MET A 428 21.96 15.94 5.23
N ARG A 429 20.77 16.51 5.03
CA ARG A 429 19.50 15.77 5.17
C ARG A 429 19.35 14.69 4.12
N TRP A 430 19.67 15.00 2.86
CA TRP A 430 19.62 14.04 1.76
C TRP A 430 20.59 12.86 1.97
N ASP A 431 21.83 13.12 2.37
CA ASP A 431 22.85 12.10 2.64
C ASP A 431 22.39 11.15 3.76
N ALA A 432 21.82 11.70 4.85
CA ALA A 432 21.29 10.91 5.96
C ALA A 432 20.14 9.98 5.50
N MET A 433 19.19 10.50 4.71
CA MET A 433 18.08 9.71 4.18
C MET A 433 18.54 8.67 3.16
N MET A 434 19.44 9.03 2.24
CA MET A 434 19.95 8.08 1.25
C MET A 434 20.77 6.96 1.87
N LYS A 435 21.51 7.21 2.96
CA LYS A 435 22.19 6.15 3.71
C LYS A 435 21.21 5.10 4.21
N LYS A 436 20.04 5.51 4.73
CA LYS A 436 19.00 4.58 5.19
C LYS A 436 18.34 3.84 4.03
N LEU A 437 18.03 4.52 2.93
CA LEU A 437 17.44 3.89 1.73
C LEU A 437 18.35 2.83 1.10
N ARG A 438 19.68 3.03 1.13
CA ARG A 438 20.66 2.05 0.67
C ARG A 438 20.76 0.81 1.58
N GLY A 439 20.44 0.95 2.87
CA GLY A 439 20.45 -0.14 3.84
C GLY A 439 19.19 -1.00 3.85
N HIS A 440 18.04 -0.44 3.44
CA HIS A 440 16.74 -1.12 3.46
C HIS A 440 16.13 -1.17 2.06
N THR A 441 16.71 -2.02 1.22
CA THR A 441 16.27 -2.19 -0.17
C THR A 441 15.02 -3.07 -0.26
N ILE A 442 14.35 -3.01 -1.41
CA ILE A 442 13.19 -3.88 -1.67
C ILE A 442 13.56 -5.37 -1.72
N GLN A 443 14.78 -5.70 -2.13
CA GLN A 443 15.31 -7.06 -2.15
C GLN A 443 15.60 -7.58 -0.74
N GLN A 444 16.09 -6.70 0.14
CA GLN A 444 16.30 -7.05 1.55
C GLN A 444 14.97 -7.36 2.23
N TRP A 445 13.94 -6.52 2.02
CA TRP A 445 12.58 -6.74 2.52
C TRP A 445 12.02 -8.13 2.15
N SER A 446 12.13 -8.53 0.88
CA SER A 446 11.60 -9.83 0.44
C SER A 446 12.43 -11.00 0.94
N THR A 447 13.75 -10.85 1.02
CA THR A 447 14.67 -11.86 1.55
C THR A 447 14.40 -12.11 3.03
N ASP A 448 14.27 -11.06 3.83
CA ASP A 448 14.04 -11.15 5.27
C ASP A 448 12.69 -11.82 5.57
N PHE A 449 11.62 -11.42 4.88
CA PHE A 449 10.31 -12.04 5.07
C PHE A 449 10.32 -13.53 4.72
N VAL A 450 10.90 -13.90 3.57
CA VAL A 450 10.95 -15.31 3.14
C VAL A 450 11.82 -16.15 4.08
N ALA A 451 12.94 -15.60 4.55
CA ALA A 451 13.80 -16.29 5.52
C ALA A 451 13.06 -16.54 6.84
N GLU A 452 12.30 -15.57 7.34
CA GLU A 452 11.51 -15.74 8.56
C GLU A 452 10.36 -16.74 8.37
N LEU A 453 9.69 -16.71 7.22
CA LEU A 453 8.66 -17.70 6.87
C LEU A 453 9.23 -19.13 6.84
N GLU A 454 10.46 -19.30 6.33
CA GLU A 454 11.15 -20.59 6.36
C GLU A 454 11.48 -21.05 7.79
N LYS A 455 11.82 -20.14 8.71
CA LYS A 455 12.02 -20.49 10.13
C LYS A 455 10.73 -20.96 10.78
N CYS A 456 9.60 -20.29 10.55
CA CYS A 456 8.30 -20.72 11.05
C CYS A 456 7.95 -22.16 10.63
N ARG A 457 8.32 -22.57 9.41
CA ARG A 457 8.19 -23.97 8.96
C ARG A 457 8.98 -24.94 9.83
N THR A 458 10.25 -24.60 10.13
CA THR A 458 11.13 -25.48 10.90
C THR A 458 10.72 -25.59 12.35
N GLU A 459 10.26 -24.50 12.96
CA GLU A 459 9.73 -24.49 14.34
C GLU A 459 8.47 -25.36 14.46
N LYS A 460 7.54 -25.26 13.49
CA LYS A 460 6.36 -26.13 13.45
C LYS A 460 6.70 -27.62 13.34
N ALA A 461 7.73 -27.97 12.58
CA ALA A 461 8.16 -29.37 12.47
C ALA A 461 8.79 -29.91 13.78
N ALA A 462 9.32 -29.02 14.64
CA ALA A 462 9.97 -29.39 15.90
C ALA A 462 9.00 -29.54 17.08
N VAL A 463 7.82 -28.91 17.02
CA VAL A 463 6.78 -29.00 18.06
C VAL A 463 5.86 -30.18 17.75
N ALA A 464 5.81 -31.18 18.64
CA ALA A 464 4.86 -32.29 18.52
C ALA A 464 3.42 -31.75 18.51
N PRO A 465 2.50 -32.33 17.70
CA PRO A 465 1.13 -31.83 17.64
C PRO A 465 0.52 -31.83 19.04
N LEU A 466 0.05 -30.68 19.50
CA LEU A 466 -0.94 -30.63 20.58
C LEU A 466 -2.11 -31.49 20.13
N ALA A 467 -2.53 -32.44 20.96
CA ALA A 467 -3.62 -33.34 20.65
C ALA A 467 -4.86 -32.54 20.20
N THR A 468 -5.12 -32.54 18.91
CA THR A 468 -6.27 -31.86 18.32
C THR A 468 -7.52 -32.62 18.76
N GLN A 469 -8.35 -32.00 19.62
CA GLN A 469 -9.76 -32.37 19.63
C GLN A 469 -10.32 -32.06 18.24
N PRO A 470 -11.20 -32.93 17.69
CA PRO A 470 -11.71 -32.74 16.34
C PRO A 470 -12.39 -31.37 16.21
N PRO A 471 -12.27 -30.69 15.07
CA PRO A 471 -12.94 -29.43 14.84
C PRO A 471 -14.44 -29.61 15.06
N GLN A 472 -15.03 -28.89 16.01
CA GLN A 472 -16.46 -28.65 15.96
C GLN A 472 -16.70 -27.83 14.70
N ALA A 473 -17.14 -28.49 13.64
CA ALA A 473 -17.54 -27.84 12.41
C ALA A 473 -18.42 -26.62 12.73
N LEU A 474 -17.98 -25.43 12.33
CA LEU A 474 -18.79 -24.22 12.30
C LEU A 474 -19.94 -24.42 11.30
N ARG A 475 -20.94 -25.20 11.69
CA ARG A 475 -22.21 -25.41 10.99
C ARG A 475 -23.16 -24.27 11.36
N TRP A 476 -22.86 -23.06 10.91
CA TRP A 476 -23.81 -21.94 11.00
C TRP A 476 -23.75 -21.07 9.74
N LEU A 477 -24.33 -21.59 8.64
CA LEU A 477 -25.03 -20.85 7.56
C LEU A 477 -25.37 -21.78 6.36
N LYS A 478 -26.20 -22.81 6.59
CA LYS A 478 -26.85 -23.59 5.51
C LYS A 478 -28.31 -24.00 5.81
N SER A 479 -29.09 -23.13 6.46
CA SER A 479 -30.52 -23.41 6.70
C SER A 479 -31.50 -22.30 6.27
N ALA A 480 -31.11 -21.39 5.38
CA ALA A 480 -32.01 -20.31 4.94
C ALA A 480 -32.57 -20.48 3.51
N ILE A 481 -32.37 -21.61 2.84
CA ILE A 481 -32.95 -21.88 1.50
C ILE A 481 -33.40 -23.34 1.39
N SER A 482 -34.43 -23.71 2.15
CA SER A 482 -35.26 -24.90 1.86
C SER A 482 -36.59 -24.77 2.60
N GLY A 483 -37.36 -23.76 2.24
CA GLY A 483 -38.72 -23.54 2.71
C GLY A 483 -39.71 -23.58 1.56
N VAL A 484 -39.74 -24.69 0.81
CA VAL A 484 -40.86 -25.03 -0.09
C VAL A 484 -41.39 -26.38 0.39
N ARG A 485 -42.48 -26.35 1.16
CA ARG A 485 -43.32 -27.52 1.40
C ARG A 485 -44.44 -27.51 0.36
N LEU A 486 -44.41 -28.49 -0.52
CA LEU A 486 -45.58 -28.98 -1.25
C LEU A 486 -46.45 -29.78 -0.26
N ILE A 487 -47.69 -29.32 -0.04
CA ILE A 487 -48.91 -30.14 -0.09
C ILE A 487 -49.96 -29.27 -0.77
#